data_AF-A0A2D6X5D3-F1
#
_entry.id   AF-A0A2D6X5D3-F1
#
_cell.length_a   1.000
_cell.length_b   1.000
_cell.length_c   1.000
_cell.angle_alpha   90.00
_cell.angle_beta   90.00
_cell.angle_gamma   90.00
#
_symmetry.space_group_name_H-M   'P 1'
#
loop_
_entity.id
_entity.type
_entity.pdbx_description
1 polymer ?
#
loop_
_entity_poly.entity_id
_entity_poly.type
_entity_poly.pdbx_seq_one_letter_code
_entity_poly.pdbx_strand_id
1 'polypeptide(L)'
;MIHFYKPTPKVTGTACSFYLNKRDNAFFSTLIKQDGWNSERRIGSFKKNKDNPSKRVNIKFSALEVASIIDSIKRNQKFTGYHGSNQIVRFTFGPYVRKGEQEQRGFSFSVTKENKEDSTDKASFLIGFNFGEAELLQQHLSHLLSDSFKITDELIEKSFKQNVTHSAPDRSPVEASELSDEEDDLW
;
A
#
# COMPACT_ATOMS: atom_id res chain seq x y z
N MET A 1 -5.65 0.46 -10.82
CA MET A 1 -5.80 1.44 -9.72
C MET A 1 -7.29 1.53 -9.41
N ILE A 2 -7.67 1.60 -8.14
CA ILE A 2 -9.07 1.78 -7.72
C ILE A 2 -9.22 3.12 -6.99
N HIS A 3 -10.39 3.76 -7.09
CA HIS A 3 -10.71 5.03 -6.45
C HIS A 3 -12.04 4.96 -5.69
N PHE A 4 -12.07 5.60 -4.52
CA PHE A 4 -13.26 5.80 -3.71
C PHE A 4 -13.41 7.29 -3.39
N TYR A 5 -14.60 7.83 -3.61
CA TYR A 5 -14.92 9.23 -3.35
C TYR A 5 -16.08 9.30 -2.36
N LYS A 6 -15.83 9.88 -1.18
CA LYS A 6 -16.86 10.10 -0.15
C LYS A 6 -17.02 11.60 0.15
N PRO A 7 -17.53 12.40 -0.80
CA PRO A 7 -17.77 13.83 -0.56
C PRO A 7 -18.91 14.04 0.42
N THR A 8 -18.87 15.16 1.14
CA THR A 8 -19.95 15.60 2.04
C THR A 8 -20.33 17.07 1.75
N PRO A 9 -21.58 17.48 2.02
CA PRO A 9 -21.99 18.88 1.93
C PRO A 9 -21.17 19.82 2.84
N LYS A 10 -20.60 19.28 3.92
CA LYS A 10 -19.78 20.02 4.89
C LYS A 10 -18.31 20.14 4.48
N VAL A 11 -17.93 19.63 3.29
CA VAL A 11 -16.56 19.66 2.78
C VAL A 11 -15.58 18.94 3.73
N THR A 12 -16.06 17.89 4.39
CA THR A 12 -15.26 17.03 5.28
C THR A 12 -14.90 15.69 4.64
N GLY A 13 -15.31 15.48 3.39
CA GLY A 13 -15.11 14.23 2.68
C GLY A 13 -13.64 13.92 2.37
N THR A 14 -13.38 12.65 2.11
CA THR A 14 -12.06 12.15 1.71
C THR A 14 -12.22 11.31 0.44
N ALA A 15 -11.30 11.49 -0.49
CA ALA A 15 -11.08 10.56 -1.60
C ALA A 15 -9.87 9.68 -1.28
N CYS A 16 -9.92 8.41 -1.70
CA CYS A 16 -8.87 7.44 -1.48
C CYS A 16 -8.62 6.61 -2.75
N SER A 17 -7.39 6.21 -3.00
CA SER A 17 -7.04 5.33 -4.12
C SER A 17 -5.97 4.33 -3.75
N PHE A 18 -6.10 3.09 -4.22
CA PHE A 18 -5.11 2.02 -4.02
C PHE A 18 -4.55 1.52 -5.36
N TYR A 19 -3.23 1.37 -5.44
CA TYR A 19 -2.55 0.95 -6.67
C TYR A 19 -1.18 0.30 -6.41
N LEU A 20 -0.72 -0.46 -7.40
CA LEU A 20 0.64 -0.98 -7.49
C LEU A 20 1.41 -0.14 -8.50
N ASN A 21 2.54 0.43 -8.09
CA ASN A 21 3.53 0.93 -9.02
C ASN A 21 4.38 -0.25 -9.51
N LYS A 22 4.14 -0.66 -10.76
CA LYS A 22 4.81 -1.82 -11.37
C LYS A 22 6.31 -1.62 -11.58
N ARG A 23 6.78 -0.37 -11.69
CA ARG A 23 8.21 -0.07 -11.88
C ARG A 23 9.03 -0.41 -10.65
N ASP A 24 8.51 -0.04 -9.48
CA ASP A 24 9.22 -0.17 -8.20
C ASP A 24 8.68 -1.35 -7.36
N ASN A 25 7.79 -2.15 -7.95
CA ASN A 25 6.99 -3.19 -7.30
C ASN A 25 6.45 -2.78 -5.92
N ALA A 26 5.86 -1.57 -5.85
CA ALA A 26 5.50 -0.92 -4.60
C ALA A 26 4.01 -0.56 -4.55
N PHE A 27 3.35 -0.90 -3.45
CA PHE A 27 1.94 -0.60 -3.24
C PHE A 27 1.77 0.80 -2.65
N PHE A 28 0.72 1.49 -3.06
CA PHE A 28 0.44 2.84 -2.60
C PHE A 28 -1.04 3.04 -2.28
N SER A 29 -1.29 3.85 -1.26
CA SER A 29 -2.56 4.54 -1.07
C SER A 29 -2.36 6.05 -1.04
N THR A 30 -3.17 6.76 -1.82
CA THR A 30 -3.27 8.23 -1.75
C THR A 30 -4.62 8.62 -1.18
N LEU A 31 -4.62 9.53 -0.20
CA LEU A 31 -5.84 10.14 0.35
C LEU A 31 -5.79 11.65 0.13
N ILE A 32 -6.93 12.24 -0.23
CA ILE A 32 -7.08 13.67 -0.54
C ILE A 32 -8.34 14.20 0.13
N LYS A 33 -8.23 15.33 0.85
CA LYS A 33 -9.40 16.00 1.44
C LYS A 33 -10.22 16.72 0.37
N GLN A 34 -11.53 16.71 0.55
CA GLN A 34 -12.46 17.50 -0.27
C GLN A 34 -12.10 18.99 -0.22
N ASP A 35 -12.20 19.68 -1.35
CA ASP A 35 -11.94 21.12 -1.47
C ASP A 35 -13.21 21.95 -1.65
N GLY A 36 -14.31 21.36 -2.10
CA GLY A 36 -15.55 22.09 -2.34
C GLY A 36 -16.77 21.18 -2.49
N TRP A 37 -17.94 21.82 -2.50
CA TRP A 37 -19.24 21.20 -2.67
C TRP A 37 -20.14 22.09 -3.54
N ASN A 38 -20.70 21.52 -4.60
CA ASN A 38 -21.73 22.15 -5.41
C ASN A 38 -23.10 21.62 -4.95
N SER A 39 -23.87 22.47 -4.27
CA SER A 39 -25.17 22.10 -3.68
C SER A 39 -26.25 21.79 -4.72
N GLU A 40 -26.26 22.51 -5.84
CA GLU A 40 -27.26 22.32 -6.91
C GLU A 40 -27.09 20.96 -7.57
N ARG A 41 -25.85 20.60 -7.88
CA ARG A 41 -25.52 19.35 -8.57
C ARG A 41 -25.28 18.18 -7.61
N ARG A 42 -25.16 18.46 -6.30
CA ARG A 42 -24.77 17.52 -5.25
C ARG A 42 -23.44 16.81 -5.54
N ILE A 43 -22.44 17.58 -5.99
CA ILE A 43 -21.11 17.08 -6.38
C ILE A 43 -20.04 17.68 -5.47
N GLY A 44 -19.15 16.84 -4.93
CA GLY A 44 -17.93 17.30 -4.24
C GLY A 44 -16.72 17.38 -5.17
N SER A 45 -15.79 18.29 -4.87
CA SER A 45 -14.52 18.45 -5.58
C SER A 45 -13.32 18.05 -4.71
N PHE A 46 -12.32 17.45 -5.34
CA PHE A 46 -11.03 17.07 -4.71
C PHE A 46 -9.80 17.57 -5.50
N LYS A 47 -10.03 18.16 -6.68
CA LYS A 47 -8.98 18.46 -7.65
C LYS A 47 -8.00 19.51 -7.13
N LYS A 48 -8.47 20.52 -6.38
CA LYS A 48 -7.59 21.59 -5.89
C LYS A 48 -6.61 21.11 -4.84
N ASN A 49 -6.98 20.06 -4.08
CA ASN A 49 -6.14 19.49 -3.04
C ASN A 49 -5.21 18.38 -3.54
N LYS A 50 -5.22 18.03 -4.83
CA LYS A 50 -4.39 16.96 -5.40
C LYS A 50 -2.90 17.19 -5.14
N ASP A 51 -2.44 18.43 -5.25
CA ASP A 51 -1.02 18.77 -5.11
C ASP A 51 -0.73 19.53 -3.80
N ASN A 52 -1.69 19.59 -2.87
CA ASN A 52 -1.52 20.26 -1.58
C ASN A 52 -0.95 19.31 -0.51
N PRO A 53 0.28 19.51 -0.01
CA PRO A 53 0.93 18.59 0.95
C PRO A 53 0.24 18.46 2.32
N SER A 54 -0.58 19.44 2.71
CA SER A 54 -1.35 19.45 3.97
C SER A 54 -2.73 18.81 3.84
N LYS A 55 -3.22 18.66 2.60
CA LYS A 55 -4.54 18.09 2.27
C LYS A 55 -4.45 16.80 1.48
N ARG A 56 -3.25 16.26 1.33
CA ARG A 56 -2.94 14.98 0.69
C ARG A 56 -1.92 14.20 1.51
N VAL A 57 -2.09 12.88 1.54
CA VAL A 57 -1.09 11.94 2.05
C VAL A 57 -0.92 10.80 1.04
N ASN A 58 0.32 10.34 0.87
CA ASN A 58 0.65 9.14 0.11
C ASN A 58 1.37 8.17 1.04
N ILE A 59 0.96 6.91 1.03
CA ILE A 59 1.45 5.86 1.91
C ILE A 59 1.99 4.76 1.01
N LYS A 60 3.24 4.35 1.21
CA LYS A 60 3.82 3.19 0.53
C LYS A 60 3.66 1.99 1.45
N PHE A 61 2.98 0.95 0.99
CA PHE A 61 2.82 -0.29 1.77
C PHE A 61 3.80 -1.36 1.31
N SER A 62 4.22 -2.19 2.27
CA SER A 62 4.78 -3.51 1.99
C SER A 62 3.69 -4.51 1.57
N ALA A 63 4.09 -5.63 0.97
CA ALA A 63 3.17 -6.72 0.64
C ALA A 63 2.43 -7.25 1.89
N LEU A 64 3.14 -7.34 3.03
CA LEU A 64 2.55 -7.77 4.29
C LEU A 64 1.46 -6.81 4.78
N GLU A 65 1.68 -5.50 4.69
CA GLU A 65 0.66 -4.52 5.12
C GLU A 65 -0.58 -4.56 4.21
N VAL A 66 -0.41 -4.81 2.92
CA VAL A 66 -1.54 -5.05 2.00
C VAL A 66 -2.30 -6.32 2.39
N ALA A 67 -1.57 -7.40 2.71
CA ALA A 67 -2.18 -8.64 3.21
C ALA A 67 -2.93 -8.43 4.53
N SER A 68 -2.40 -7.59 5.44
CA SER A 68 -3.07 -7.23 6.70
C SER A 68 -4.36 -6.44 6.51
N ILE A 69 -4.44 -5.57 5.48
CA ILE A 69 -5.70 -4.90 5.12
C ILE A 69 -6.72 -5.92 4.62
N ILE A 70 -6.31 -6.87 3.78
CA ILE A 70 -7.17 -7.96 3.29
C ILE A 70 -7.66 -8.81 4.47
N ASP A 71 -6.76 -9.22 5.37
CA ASP A 71 -7.09 -10.03 6.54
C ASP A 71 -8.07 -9.30 7.49
N SER A 72 -7.90 -7.98 7.65
CA SER A 72 -8.82 -7.14 8.43
C SER A 72 -10.25 -7.22 7.92
N ILE A 73 -10.44 -7.25 6.59
CA ILE A 73 -11.76 -7.40 5.96
C ILE A 73 -12.30 -8.81 6.21
N LYS A 74 -11.48 -9.84 5.93
CA LYS A 74 -11.87 -11.26 6.03
C LYS A 74 -12.23 -11.70 7.45
N ARG A 75 -11.44 -11.28 8.43
CA ARG A 75 -11.60 -11.70 9.84
C ARG A 75 -12.34 -10.68 10.70
N ASN A 76 -12.74 -9.56 10.09
CA ASN A 76 -13.38 -8.44 10.78
C ASN A 76 -12.53 -7.90 11.96
N GLN A 77 -11.23 -7.69 11.72
CA GLN A 77 -10.26 -7.26 12.73
C GLN A 77 -9.65 -5.91 12.39
N LYS A 78 -9.03 -5.27 13.40
CA LYS A 78 -8.35 -3.99 13.24
C LYS A 78 -6.88 -4.23 12.92
N PHE A 79 -6.41 -3.61 11.85
CA PHE A 79 -5.00 -3.47 11.52
C PHE A 79 -4.54 -2.03 11.75
N THR A 80 -3.35 -1.89 12.34
CA THR A 80 -2.70 -0.60 12.56
C THR A 80 -1.27 -0.63 12.04
N GLY A 81 -0.82 0.43 11.40
CA GLY A 81 0.55 0.59 10.93
C GLY A 81 1.13 1.96 11.25
N TYR A 82 2.46 2.00 11.25
CA TYR A 82 3.26 3.17 11.58
C TYR A 82 4.45 3.23 10.62
N HIS A 83 4.59 4.34 9.90
CA HIS A 83 5.79 4.67 9.13
C HIS A 83 6.41 5.94 9.70
N GLY A 84 7.69 5.86 10.04
CA GLY A 84 8.48 7.00 10.50
C GLY A 84 9.70 7.22 9.62
N SER A 85 9.82 8.42 9.07
CA SER A 85 11.06 8.90 8.46
C SER A 85 11.26 10.38 8.76
N ASN A 86 11.10 11.26 7.76
CA ASN A 86 11.05 12.72 7.91
C ASN A 86 9.63 13.20 8.28
N GLN A 87 8.63 12.34 8.08
CA GLN A 87 7.24 12.54 8.49
C GLN A 87 6.79 11.27 9.22
N ILE A 88 5.84 11.43 10.14
CA ILE A 88 5.22 10.32 10.84
C ILE A 88 3.86 10.08 10.21
N VAL A 89 3.62 8.85 9.75
CA VAL A 89 2.33 8.42 9.22
C VAL A 89 1.82 7.26 10.06
N ARG A 90 0.68 7.44 10.71
CA ARG A 90 -0.05 6.41 11.44
C ARG A 90 -1.32 6.10 10.69
N PHE A 91 -1.63 4.83 10.51
CA PHE A 91 -2.86 4.45 9.83
C PHE A 91 -3.54 3.27 10.51
N THR A 92 -4.85 3.21 10.36
CA THR A 92 -5.70 2.18 10.95
C THR A 92 -6.77 1.80 9.94
N PHE A 93 -6.89 0.51 9.67
CA PHE A 93 -7.97 -0.07 8.88
C PHE A 93 -8.73 -1.06 9.75
N GLY A 94 -10.06 -1.06 9.71
CA GLY A 94 -10.84 -2.04 10.45
C GLY A 94 -12.34 -1.76 10.47
N PRO A 95 -13.10 -2.58 11.21
CA PRO A 95 -14.55 -2.47 11.33
C PRO A 95 -14.97 -1.08 11.80
N TYR A 96 -16.02 -0.54 11.20
CA TYR A 96 -16.58 0.75 11.58
C TYR A 96 -17.96 0.58 12.24
N VAL A 97 -18.01 0.92 13.52
CA VAL A 97 -19.24 1.04 14.31
C VAL A 97 -19.42 2.51 14.66
N ARG A 98 -20.60 3.07 14.37
CA ARG A 98 -20.88 4.49 14.67
C ARG A 98 -21.07 4.65 16.18
N LYS A 99 -20.64 5.79 16.72
CA LYS A 99 -20.81 6.09 18.16
C LYS A 99 -22.29 5.97 18.55
N GLY A 100 -22.55 5.15 19.57
CA GLY A 100 -23.91 4.91 20.10
C GLY A 100 -24.68 3.80 19.39
N GLU A 101 -24.09 3.13 18.41
CA GLU A 101 -24.69 1.99 17.71
C GLU A 101 -23.94 0.71 18.06
N GLN A 102 -24.64 -0.43 17.98
CA GLN A 102 -24.06 -1.76 18.22
C GLN A 102 -23.70 -2.47 16.91
N GLU A 103 -24.29 -2.03 15.79
CA GLU A 103 -24.11 -2.66 14.48
C GLU A 103 -22.96 -2.03 13.69
N GLN A 104 -22.17 -2.90 13.07
CA GLN A 104 -21.15 -2.50 12.12
C GLN A 104 -21.79 -2.00 10.83
N ARG A 105 -21.32 -0.84 10.35
CA ARG A 105 -21.79 -0.24 9.09
C ARG A 105 -20.88 -0.54 7.89
N GLY A 106 -19.74 -1.16 8.15
CA GLY A 106 -18.73 -1.49 7.16
C GLY A 106 -17.33 -1.38 7.76
N PHE A 107 -16.41 -0.78 7.02
CA PHE A 107 -15.01 -0.59 7.41
C PHE A 107 -14.63 0.88 7.34
N SER A 108 -13.54 1.25 8.00
CA SER A 108 -12.97 2.59 7.90
C SER A 108 -11.47 2.52 7.75
N PHE A 109 -10.94 3.50 7.02
CA PHE A 109 -9.52 3.74 6.90
C PHE A 109 -9.21 5.16 7.39
N SER A 110 -8.45 5.21 8.48
CA SER A 110 -7.99 6.44 9.13
C SER A 110 -6.49 6.58 8.93
N VAL A 111 -6.04 7.77 8.55
CA VAL A 111 -4.63 8.09 8.38
C VAL A 111 -4.35 9.42 9.05
N THR A 112 -3.29 9.46 9.84
CA THR A 112 -2.77 10.67 10.43
C THR A 112 -1.33 10.86 9.97
N LYS A 113 -1.06 12.04 9.44
CA LYS A 113 0.26 12.51 9.05
C LYS A 113 0.66 13.63 10.00
N GLU A 114 1.84 13.54 10.59
CA GLU A 114 2.40 14.51 11.53
C GLU A 114 3.83 14.87 11.12
N ASN A 115 4.23 16.12 11.33
CA ASN A 115 5.63 16.52 11.25
C ASN A 115 6.38 15.98 12.49
N LYS A 116 7.61 15.52 12.30
CA LYS A 116 8.44 14.93 13.36
C LYS A 116 8.95 15.98 14.36
N GLU A 117 9.23 17.18 13.88
CA GLU A 117 9.78 18.28 14.68
C GLU A 117 8.68 19.12 15.33
N ASP A 118 7.55 19.27 14.64
CA ASP A 118 6.37 19.98 15.14
C ASP A 118 5.12 19.08 15.09
N SER A 119 4.82 18.44 16.22
CA SER A 119 3.64 17.58 16.35
C SER A 119 2.29 18.32 16.24
N THR A 120 2.29 19.66 16.23
CA THR A 120 1.08 20.46 15.99
C THR A 120 0.70 20.54 14.52
N ASP A 121 1.68 20.34 13.60
CA ASP A 121 1.42 20.20 12.16
C ASP A 121 0.92 18.78 11.86
N LYS A 122 -0.39 18.61 11.98
CA LYS A 122 -1.09 17.34 11.84
C LYS A 122 -2.20 17.41 10.79
N ALA A 123 -2.20 16.44 9.88
CA ALA A 123 -3.28 16.20 8.93
C ALA A 123 -3.89 14.81 9.14
N SER A 124 -5.19 14.78 9.46
CA SER A 124 -5.95 13.52 9.59
C SER A 124 -6.94 13.33 8.44
N PHE A 125 -7.02 12.11 7.95
CA PHE A 125 -7.85 11.66 6.84
C PHE A 125 -8.70 10.49 7.32
N LEU A 126 -9.96 10.45 6.91
CA LEU A 126 -10.88 9.37 7.27
C LEU A 126 -11.79 9.09 6.08
N ILE A 127 -11.89 7.82 5.70
CA ILE A 127 -12.85 7.35 4.70
C ILE A 127 -13.51 6.07 5.21
N GLY A 128 -14.82 5.97 5.02
CA GLY A 128 -15.60 4.76 5.31
C GLY A 128 -15.88 3.98 4.03
N PHE A 129 -15.93 2.66 4.15
CA PHE A 129 -16.32 1.72 3.11
C PHE A 129 -17.56 0.98 3.59
N ASN A 130 -18.61 0.93 2.78
CA ASN A 130 -19.68 -0.03 3.03
C ASN A 130 -19.18 -1.46 2.76
N PHE A 131 -19.98 -2.48 3.07
CA PHE A 131 -19.57 -3.88 2.89
C PHE A 131 -19.20 -4.22 1.43
N GLY A 132 -19.95 -3.73 0.45
CA GLY A 132 -19.65 -3.98 -0.97
C GLY A 132 -18.36 -3.29 -1.44
N GLU A 133 -18.09 -2.08 -0.97
CA GLU A 133 -16.84 -1.37 -1.24
C GLU A 133 -15.64 -2.03 -0.56
N ALA A 134 -15.84 -2.59 0.64
CA ALA A 134 -14.81 -3.36 1.33
C ALA A 134 -14.49 -4.65 0.57
N GLU A 135 -15.49 -5.39 0.10
CA GLU A 135 -15.29 -6.58 -0.74
C GLU A 135 -14.56 -6.23 -2.04
N LEU A 136 -14.96 -5.15 -2.72
CA LEU A 136 -14.28 -4.67 -3.92
C LEU A 136 -12.82 -4.29 -3.65
N LEU A 137 -12.56 -3.60 -2.53
CA LEU A 137 -11.20 -3.26 -2.10
C LEU A 137 -10.38 -4.54 -1.85
N GLN A 138 -10.94 -5.52 -1.15
CA GLN A 138 -10.28 -6.80 -0.87
C GLN A 138 -9.87 -7.53 -2.15
N GLN A 139 -10.79 -7.64 -3.12
CA GLN A 139 -10.51 -8.29 -4.40
C GLN A 139 -9.43 -7.55 -5.18
N HIS A 140 -9.52 -6.21 -5.24
CA HIS A 140 -8.52 -5.40 -5.92
C HIS A 140 -7.14 -5.53 -5.28
N LEU A 141 -7.03 -5.46 -3.95
CA LEU A 141 -5.76 -5.64 -3.24
C LEU A 141 -5.17 -7.05 -3.43
N SER A 142 -6.02 -8.08 -3.44
CA SER A 142 -5.59 -9.46 -3.73
C SER A 142 -5.02 -9.58 -5.14
N HIS A 143 -5.68 -8.96 -6.12
CA HIS A 143 -5.20 -8.90 -7.49
C HIS A 143 -3.85 -8.18 -7.60
N LEU A 144 -3.68 -7.04 -6.92
CA LEU A 144 -2.41 -6.32 -6.90
C LEU A 144 -1.28 -7.14 -6.25
N LEU A 145 -1.55 -7.91 -5.19
CA LEU A 145 -0.57 -8.81 -4.58
C LEU A 145 -0.11 -9.88 -5.57
N SER A 146 -1.04 -10.53 -6.27
CA SER A 146 -0.70 -11.52 -7.30
C SER A 146 0.12 -10.91 -8.43
N ASP A 147 -0.22 -9.69 -8.88
CA ASP A 147 0.58 -8.97 -9.89
C ASP A 147 2.00 -8.66 -9.38
N SER A 148 2.14 -8.32 -8.10
CA SER A 148 3.45 -8.04 -7.49
C SER A 148 4.34 -9.28 -7.42
N PHE A 149 3.77 -10.47 -7.15
CA PHE A 149 4.52 -11.72 -7.14
C PHE A 149 5.06 -12.05 -8.54
N LYS A 150 4.25 -11.91 -9.58
CA LYS A 150 4.70 -12.12 -10.97
C LYS A 150 5.87 -11.20 -11.33
N ILE A 151 5.81 -9.92 -10.94
CA ILE A 151 6.91 -8.98 -11.17
C ILE A 151 8.18 -9.44 -10.45
N THR A 152 8.07 -9.92 -9.21
CA THR A 152 9.20 -10.47 -8.46
C THR A 152 9.79 -11.69 -9.16
N ASP A 153 8.97 -12.63 -9.60
CA ASP A 153 9.40 -13.84 -10.31
C ASP A 153 10.14 -13.47 -11.60
N GLU A 154 9.61 -12.55 -12.40
CA GLU A 154 10.26 -12.05 -13.62
C GLU A 154 11.61 -11.39 -13.36
N LEU A 155 11.76 -10.65 -12.25
CA LEU A 155 13.03 -10.02 -11.87
C LEU A 155 14.06 -11.05 -11.45
N ILE A 156 13.64 -12.08 -10.71
CA ILE A 156 14.48 -13.21 -10.29
C ILE A 156 14.95 -14.00 -11.53
N GLU A 157 14.05 -14.30 -12.48
CA GLU A 157 14.43 -15.00 -13.71
C GLU A 157 15.46 -14.22 -14.55
N LYS A 158 15.30 -12.89 -14.63
CA LYS A 158 16.23 -12.02 -15.36
C LYS A 158 17.61 -11.99 -14.70
N SER A 159 17.67 -11.96 -13.36
CA SER A 159 18.95 -11.96 -12.65
C SER A 159 19.71 -13.27 -12.84
N PHE A 160 19.01 -14.42 -12.85
CA PHE A 160 19.62 -15.70 -13.17
C PHE A 160 20.18 -15.75 -14.60
N LYS A 161 19.43 -15.27 -15.60
CA LYS A 161 19.89 -15.24 -16.99
C LYS A 161 21.13 -14.35 -17.19
N GLN A 162 21.20 -13.20 -16.51
CA GLN A 162 22.36 -12.31 -16.57
C GLN A 162 23.62 -12.93 -15.93
N ASN A 163 23.46 -13.63 -14.81
CA ASN A 163 24.58 -14.31 -14.15
C ASN A 163 25.16 -15.44 -15.00
N VAL A 164 24.35 -16.18 -15.75
CA VAL A 164 24.81 -17.24 -16.68
C VAL A 164 25.62 -16.64 -17.84
N THR A 165 25.23 -15.49 -18.38
CA THR A 165 26.00 -14.81 -19.46
C THR A 165 27.33 -14.24 -19.00
N HIS A 166 27.49 -13.88 -17.72
CA HIS A 166 28.75 -13.35 -17.18
C HIS A 166 29.69 -14.42 -16.61
N SER A 167 29.21 -15.66 -16.47
CA SER A 167 29.99 -16.78 -15.91
C SER A 167 30.44 -17.80 -16.96
N ALA A 168 30.29 -17.50 -18.26
CA ALA A 168 30.91 -18.31 -19.31
C ALA A 168 32.45 -18.18 -19.21
N PRO A 169 33.18 -19.21 -18.77
CA PRO A 169 34.63 -19.19 -18.75
C PRO A 169 35.11 -19.36 -20.20
N ASP A 170 36.08 -18.57 -20.61
CA ASP A 170 36.89 -18.89 -21.79
C ASP A 170 37.52 -20.27 -21.56
N ARG A 171 37.01 -21.29 -22.26
CA ARG A 171 37.51 -22.66 -22.17
C ARG A 171 38.83 -22.75 -22.94
N SER A 172 39.92 -22.36 -22.30
CA SER A 172 41.22 -22.93 -22.62
C SER A 172 41.24 -24.40 -22.13
N PRO A 173 41.83 -25.36 -22.88
CA PRO A 173 41.80 -26.76 -22.47
C PRO A 173 42.60 -26.97 -21.18
N VAL A 174 41.97 -27.65 -20.21
CA VAL A 174 42.55 -28.00 -18.90
C VAL A 174 43.52 -29.17 -19.08
N GLU A 175 44.79 -28.97 -18.70
CA GLU A 175 45.72 -30.07 -18.40
C GLU A 175 45.36 -30.65 -17.02
N ALA A 176 45.25 -31.98 -16.97
CA ALA A 176 44.88 -32.71 -15.77
C ALA A 176 46.05 -32.73 -14.76
N SER A 177 45.78 -32.37 -13.51
CA SER A 177 46.65 -32.71 -12.38
C SER A 177 45.81 -33.13 -11.17
N GLU A 178 46.38 -34.08 -10.43
CA GLU A 178 45.76 -35.11 -9.60
C GLU A 178 45.07 -34.64 -8.30
N LEU A 179 44.26 -35.58 -7.78
CA LEU A 179 43.52 -35.60 -6.52
C LEU A 179 44.32 -35.18 -5.27
N SER A 180 43.64 -34.48 -4.36
CA SER A 180 43.77 -34.74 -2.91
C SER A 180 42.44 -34.49 -2.21
N ASP A 181 41.89 -35.54 -1.61
CA ASP A 181 40.76 -35.52 -0.70
C ASP A 181 41.11 -34.74 0.57
N GLU A 182 40.25 -33.81 1.00
CA GLU A 182 40.03 -33.51 2.41
C GLU A 182 38.63 -32.90 2.56
N GLU A 183 37.74 -33.71 3.13
CA GLU A 183 36.47 -33.28 3.72
C GLU A 183 36.79 -32.31 4.86
N ASP A 184 36.13 -31.16 4.88
CA ASP A 184 35.77 -30.51 6.13
C ASP A 184 34.47 -29.71 5.93
N ASP A 185 33.43 -30.22 6.61
CA ASP A 185 32.33 -29.53 7.28
C ASP A 185 31.99 -28.10 6.82
N LEU A 186 30.70 -27.81 6.58
CA LEU A 186 30.01 -26.56 6.98
C LEU A 186 28.53 -26.52 6.50
N TRP A 187 27.62 -26.55 7.50
CA TRP A 187 26.21 -26.11 7.55
C TRP A 187 25.12 -26.79 6.71
#